data_AF-A0AAV7WV67-F1
#
_entry.id   AF-A0AAV7WV67-F1
#
_cell.length_a   1.000
_cell.length_b   1.000
_cell.length_c   1.000
_cell.angle_alpha   90.00
_cell.angle_beta   90.00
_cell.angle_gamma   90.00
#
_symmetry.space_group_name_H-M   'P 1'
#
loop_
_entity.id
_entity.type
_entity.pdbx_description
1 polymer ?
#
loop_
_entity_poly.entity_id
_entity_poly.type
_entity_poly.pdbx_seq_one_letter_code
_entity_poly.pdbx_strand_id
1 'polypeptide(L)'
;YRNPHKQTVCVALLREGYHKAFTELFTLIEKSNALREAGGPRSAIWQQKSLEEQPDKLDQLQHFLTRAEAAQRAGHYEEVYLSQLALAQYFKMLGDGWLSDHFFEYCFQTAKLVKIDGGRKEAEANLNLGKVREEH
;
A
#
# COMPACT_ATOMS: atom_id res chain seq x y z
N TYR A 1 -1.95 -24.83 0.98
CA TYR A 1 -0.60 -24.59 0.40
C TYR A 1 0.00 -23.41 1.17
N ARG A 2 1.13 -23.58 1.86
CA ARG A 2 1.80 -22.46 2.57
C ARG A 2 2.62 -21.69 1.54
N ASN A 3 2.44 -20.38 1.45
CA ASN A 3 3.32 -19.53 0.65
C ASN A 3 4.57 -19.17 1.50
N PRO A 4 5.76 -19.75 1.20
CA PRO A 4 6.95 -19.55 2.02
C PRO A 4 7.46 -18.10 1.98
N HIS A 5 7.21 -17.37 0.88
CA HIS A 5 7.67 -15.99 0.72
C HIS A 5 6.88 -15.03 1.62
N LYS A 6 5.53 -15.09 1.56
CA LYS A 6 4.66 -14.36 2.49
C LYS A 6 5.06 -14.59 3.95
N GLN A 7 5.30 -15.84 4.33
CA GLN A 7 5.70 -16.18 5.69
C GLN A 7 7.02 -15.52 6.08
N THR A 8 8.01 -15.54 5.18
CA THR A 8 9.31 -14.90 5.40
C THR A 8 9.16 -13.40 5.61
N VAL A 9 8.41 -12.72 4.75
CA VAL A 9 8.13 -11.27 4.86
C VAL A 9 7.43 -10.95 6.18
N CYS A 10 6.35 -11.67 6.52
CA CYS A 10 5.61 -11.46 7.77
C CYS A 10 6.48 -11.68 9.02
N VAL A 11 7.29 -12.74 9.04
CA VAL A 11 8.19 -13.04 10.16
C VAL A 11 9.27 -11.96 10.29
N ALA A 12 9.83 -11.47 9.18
CA ALA A 12 10.81 -10.39 9.19
C ALA A 12 10.22 -9.10 9.82
N LEU A 13 9.04 -8.67 9.34
CA LEU A 13 8.36 -7.49 9.87
C LEU A 13 8.11 -7.58 11.39
N LEU A 14 7.61 -8.72 11.87
CA LEU A 14 7.35 -8.92 13.29
C LEU A 14 8.64 -8.98 14.12
N ARG A 15 9.68 -9.67 13.62
CA ARG A 15 10.97 -9.79 14.31
C ARG A 15 11.67 -8.45 14.49
N GLU A 16 11.52 -7.56 13.51
CA GLU A 16 12.10 -6.21 13.53
C GLU A 16 11.18 -5.17 14.21
N GLY A 17 10.00 -5.59 14.70
CA GLY A 17 9.07 -4.75 15.46
C GLY A 17 8.20 -3.80 14.60
N TYR A 18 8.09 -4.05 13.30
CA TYR A 18 7.27 -3.30 12.35
C TYR A 18 5.83 -3.82 12.32
N HIS A 19 5.11 -3.59 13.41
CA HIS A 19 3.76 -4.10 13.63
C HIS A 19 2.69 -3.39 12.79
N LYS A 20 2.90 -2.10 12.44
CA LYS A 20 1.97 -1.38 11.57
C LYS A 20 2.13 -1.84 10.12
N ALA A 21 3.36 -1.97 9.64
CA ALA A 21 3.68 -2.52 8.34
C ALA A 21 3.14 -3.96 8.20
N PHE A 22 3.30 -4.79 9.24
CA PHE A 22 2.71 -6.13 9.26
C PHE A 22 1.18 -6.09 9.14
N THR A 23 0.52 -5.29 9.99
CA THR A 23 -0.96 -5.16 9.98
C THR A 23 -1.47 -4.70 8.62
N GLU A 24 -0.79 -3.71 8.03
CA GLU A 24 -1.15 -3.16 6.73
C GLU A 24 -0.99 -4.19 5.61
N LEU A 25 0.16 -4.87 5.55
CA LEU A 25 0.40 -5.94 4.58
C LEU A 25 -0.64 -7.06 4.71
N PHE A 26 -0.94 -7.48 5.93
CA PHE A 26 -1.91 -8.54 6.19
C PHE A 26 -3.32 -8.13 5.76
N THR A 27 -3.74 -6.90 6.08
CA THR A 27 -5.03 -6.33 5.68
C THR A 27 -5.17 -6.27 4.16
N LEU A 28 -4.11 -5.87 3.45
CA LEU A 28 -4.10 -5.86 1.98
C LEU A 28 -4.26 -7.25 1.37
N ILE A 29 -3.61 -8.26 1.95
CA ILE A 29 -3.75 -9.65 1.50
C ILE A 29 -5.17 -10.15 1.73
N GLU A 30 -5.75 -9.90 2.90
CA GLU A 30 -7.14 -10.28 3.20
C GLU A 30 -8.14 -9.58 2.28
N LYS A 31 -7.96 -8.27 2.04
CA LYS A 31 -8.78 -7.50 1.11
C LYS A 31 -8.67 -8.05 -0.32
N SER A 32 -7.47 -8.39 -0.78
CA SER A 32 -7.26 -9.00 -2.10
C SER A 32 -7.99 -10.33 -2.23
N ASN A 33 -7.90 -11.20 -1.21
CA ASN A 33 -8.61 -12.47 -1.19
C ASN A 33 -10.13 -12.26 -1.17
N ALA A 34 -10.65 -11.33 -0.36
CA ALA A 34 -12.08 -11.02 -0.30
C ALA A 34 -12.62 -10.50 -1.65
N LEU A 35 -11.85 -9.64 -2.34
CA LEU A 35 -12.21 -9.15 -3.69
C LEU A 35 -12.25 -10.28 -4.72
N ARG A 36 -11.31 -11.23 -4.64
CA ARG A 36 -11.29 -12.43 -5.49
C ARG A 36 -12.53 -13.29 -5.24
N GLU A 37 -12.79 -13.65 -3.99
CA GLU A 37 -13.96 -14.44 -3.60
C GLU A 37 -15.28 -13.78 -4.03
N ALA A 38 -15.42 -12.46 -3.85
CA ALA A 38 -16.60 -11.72 -4.27
C ALA A 38 -16.80 -11.69 -5.79
N GLY A 39 -15.72 -11.62 -6.58
CA GLY A 39 -15.78 -11.67 -8.04
C GLY A 39 -16.09 -13.06 -8.60
N GLY A 40 -15.76 -14.12 -7.84
CA GLY A 40 -15.99 -15.51 -8.19
C GLY A 40 -15.14 -16.03 -9.36
N PRO A 41 -15.23 -17.35 -9.67
CA PRO A 41 -14.28 -18.05 -10.54
C PRO A 41 -14.16 -17.53 -11.99
N ARG A 42 -15.20 -16.84 -12.49
CA ARG A 42 -15.24 -16.31 -13.85
C ARG A 42 -14.73 -14.86 -13.96
N SER A 43 -14.44 -14.20 -12.84
CA SER A 43 -13.94 -12.83 -12.86
C SER A 43 -12.47 -12.76 -13.28
N ALA A 44 -12.08 -11.64 -13.90
CA ALA A 44 -10.68 -11.37 -14.24
C ALA A 44 -9.77 -11.36 -12.99
N ILE A 45 -10.28 -10.88 -11.85
CA ILE A 45 -9.55 -10.81 -10.57
C ILE A 45 -9.26 -12.22 -10.03
N TRP A 46 -10.19 -13.17 -10.22
CA TRP A 46 -9.96 -14.58 -9.84
C TRP A 46 -8.85 -15.24 -10.64
N GLN A 47 -8.75 -14.92 -11.94
CA GLN A 47 -7.73 -15.46 -12.85
C GLN A 47 -6.33 -14.90 -12.57
N GLN A 48 -6.24 -13.74 -11.91
CA GLN A 48 -4.97 -13.21 -11.44
C GLN A 48 -4.48 -13.96 -10.20
N LYS A 49 -3.16 -14.08 -10.08
CA LYS A 49 -2.51 -14.60 -8.86
C LYS A 49 -2.90 -13.74 -7.67
N SER A 50 -3.10 -14.35 -6.50
CA SER A 50 -3.38 -13.56 -5.29
C SER A 50 -2.19 -12.64 -4.96
N LEU A 51 -2.41 -11.56 -4.22
CA LEU A 51 -1.34 -10.68 -3.76
C LEU A 51 -0.26 -11.46 -2.98
N GLU A 52 -0.67 -12.46 -2.20
CA GLU A 52 0.27 -13.31 -1.47
C GLU A 52 1.15 -14.20 -2.35
N GLU A 53 0.77 -14.44 -3.61
CA GLU A 53 1.49 -15.27 -4.58
C GLU A 53 2.40 -14.45 -5.50
N GLN A 54 2.52 -13.14 -5.25
CA GLN A 54 3.30 -12.20 -6.06
C GLN A 54 4.48 -11.67 -5.24
N PRO A 55 5.62 -12.39 -5.21
CA PRO A 55 6.75 -12.06 -4.34
C PRO A 55 7.30 -10.65 -4.56
N ASP A 56 7.40 -10.21 -5.82
CA ASP A 56 7.89 -8.86 -6.15
C ASP A 56 7.03 -7.76 -5.50
N LYS A 57 5.70 -7.94 -5.49
CA LYS A 57 4.77 -7.01 -4.85
C LYS A 57 4.91 -7.05 -3.32
N LEU A 58 5.08 -8.24 -2.75
CA LEU A 58 5.30 -8.40 -1.31
C LEU A 58 6.61 -7.73 -0.87
N ASP A 59 7.66 -7.83 -1.67
CA ASP A 59 8.96 -7.20 -1.38
C ASP A 59 8.87 -5.67 -1.45
N GLN A 60 8.17 -5.12 -2.46
CA GLN A 60 7.95 -3.68 -2.54
C GLN A 60 7.09 -3.16 -1.38
N LEU A 61 6.02 -3.88 -1.04
CA LEU A 61 5.20 -3.57 0.14
C LEU A 61 6.04 -3.61 1.41
N GLN A 62 6.81 -4.67 1.63
CA GLN A 62 7.68 -4.78 2.79
C GLN A 62 8.64 -3.60 2.87
N HIS A 63 9.37 -3.31 1.79
CA HIS A 63 10.38 -2.26 1.77
C HIS A 63 9.80 -0.89 2.16
N PHE A 64 8.74 -0.45 1.47
CA PHE A 64 8.19 0.89 1.66
C PHE A 64 7.33 1.01 2.93
N LEU A 65 6.60 -0.03 3.34
CA LEU A 65 5.85 0.00 4.59
C LEU A 65 6.80 0.04 5.80
N THR A 66 7.91 -0.71 5.75
CA THR A 66 8.96 -0.66 6.78
C THR A 66 9.59 0.71 6.86
N ARG A 67 9.93 1.30 5.71
CA ARG A 67 10.47 2.67 5.63
C ARG A 67 9.50 3.70 6.18
N ALA A 68 8.21 3.60 5.82
CA ALA A 68 7.16 4.48 6.30
C ALA A 68 7.00 4.38 7.82
N GLU A 69 6.93 3.17 8.39
CA GLU A 69 6.79 3.01 9.84
C GLU A 69 8.05 3.49 10.58
N ALA A 70 9.25 3.25 10.06
CA ALA A 70 10.48 3.79 10.64
C ALA A 70 10.47 5.33 10.68
N ALA A 71 10.14 5.96 9.56
CA ALA A 71 10.02 7.42 9.44
C ALA A 71 8.95 7.97 10.38
N GLN A 72 7.79 7.31 10.48
CA GLN A 72 6.72 7.70 11.39
C GLN A 72 7.18 7.65 12.85
N ARG A 73 7.93 6.61 13.25
CA ARG A 73 8.51 6.51 14.60
C ARG A 73 9.53 7.61 14.90
N ALA A 74 10.24 8.08 13.88
CA ALA A 74 11.17 9.21 13.97
C ALA A 74 10.48 10.59 13.88
N GLY A 75 9.17 10.65 13.62
CA GLY A 75 8.43 11.89 13.40
C GLY A 75 8.63 12.54 12.02
N HIS A 76 9.27 11.84 11.09
CA HIS A 76 9.55 12.32 9.73
C HIS A 76 8.37 12.05 8.77
N TYR A 77 7.25 12.74 8.97
CA TYR A 77 6.03 12.48 8.20
C TYR A 77 6.15 12.77 6.69
N GLU A 78 7.12 13.58 6.27
CA GLU A 78 7.43 13.73 4.85
C GLU A 78 7.95 12.43 4.23
N GLU A 79 8.83 11.71 4.92
CA GLU A 79 9.34 10.42 4.45
C GLU A 79 8.26 9.33 4.49
N VAL A 80 7.31 9.42 5.43
CA VAL A 80 6.11 8.57 5.45
C VAL A 80 5.31 8.78 4.17
N TYR A 81 4.99 10.03 3.85
CA TYR A 81 4.25 10.41 2.65
C TYR A 81 4.97 9.94 1.38
N LEU A 82 6.28 10.18 1.26
CA LEU A 82 7.05 9.76 0.09
C LEU A 82 7.09 8.24 -0.09
N SER A 83 7.17 7.48 1.02
CA SER A 83 7.15 6.01 0.96
C SER A 83 5.80 5.46 0.51
N GLN A 84 4.70 6.07 0.99
CA GLN A 84 3.34 5.71 0.55
C GLN A 84 3.11 6.11 -0.91
N LEU A 85 3.61 7.27 -1.33
CA LEU A 85 3.47 7.77 -2.71
C LEU A 85 4.23 6.87 -3.69
N ALA A 86 5.42 6.40 -3.30
CA ALA A 86 6.19 5.45 -4.09
C ALA A 86 5.41 4.13 -4.31
N LEU A 87 4.72 3.62 -3.30
CA LEU A 87 3.83 2.45 -3.45
C LEU A 87 2.67 2.74 -4.38
N ALA A 88 2.01 3.89 -4.22
CA ALA A 88 0.89 4.29 -5.08
C ALA A 88 1.32 4.34 -6.56
N GLN A 89 2.44 5.00 -6.85
CA GLN A 89 3.00 5.11 -8.20
C GLN A 89 3.46 3.76 -8.76
N TYR A 90 4.09 2.92 -7.94
CA TYR A 90 4.51 1.58 -8.32
C TYR A 90 3.31 0.73 -8.78
N PHE A 91 2.24 0.69 -7.97
CA PHE A 91 1.03 -0.07 -8.33
C PHE A 91 0.25 0.55 -9.49
N LYS A 92 0.26 1.89 -9.63
CA LYS A 92 -0.31 2.56 -10.80
C LYS A 92 0.39 2.10 -12.09
N MET A 93 1.72 2.05 -12.09
CA MET A 93 2.51 1.60 -13.25
C MET A 93 2.27 0.13 -13.60
N LEU A 94 1.98 -0.72 -12.61
CA LEU A 94 1.63 -2.13 -12.84
C LEU A 94 0.17 -2.34 -13.27
N GLY A 95 -0.67 -1.30 -13.26
CA GLY A 95 -2.10 -1.40 -13.53
C GLY A 95 -2.91 -1.97 -12.36
N ASP A 96 -2.34 -2.07 -11.16
CA ASP A 96 -3.03 -2.49 -9.94
C ASP A 96 -3.82 -1.32 -9.33
N GLY A 97 -4.88 -0.90 -10.01
CA GLY A 97 -5.67 0.29 -9.64
C GLY A 97 -6.10 0.30 -8.16
N TRP A 98 -6.65 -0.81 -7.65
CA TRP A 98 -7.13 -0.86 -6.27
C TRP A 98 -6.02 -0.68 -5.21
N LEU A 99 -4.79 -1.14 -5.48
CA LEU A 99 -3.64 -0.92 -4.59
C LEU A 99 -3.12 0.50 -4.73
N SER A 100 -3.02 0.99 -5.96
CA SER A 100 -2.68 2.39 -6.26
C SER A 100 -3.60 3.34 -5.49
N ASP A 101 -4.92 3.16 -5.62
CA ASP A 101 -5.93 3.99 -4.97
C ASP A 101 -5.85 3.92 -3.46
N HIS A 102 -5.66 2.71 -2.93
CA HIS A 102 -5.47 2.48 -1.50
C HIS A 102 -4.28 3.29 -0.96
N PHE A 103 -3.14 3.27 -1.65
CA PHE A 103 -1.97 4.02 -1.22
C PHE A 103 -2.09 5.53 -1.48
N PHE A 104 -2.80 5.98 -2.51
CA PHE A 104 -3.11 7.41 -2.69
C PHE A 104 -4.01 7.94 -1.57
N GLU A 105 -5.04 7.19 -1.17
CA GLU A 105 -5.86 7.51 0.01
C GLU A 105 -4.98 7.56 1.25
N TYR A 106 -4.08 6.59 1.42
CA TYR A 106 -3.18 6.56 2.59
C TYR A 106 -2.22 7.76 2.63
N CYS A 107 -1.66 8.15 1.47
CA CYS A 107 -0.86 9.37 1.30
C CYS A 107 -1.66 10.61 1.73
N PHE A 108 -2.90 10.71 1.30
CA PHE A 108 -3.77 11.84 1.60
C PHE A 108 -4.03 11.98 3.10
N GLN A 109 -4.29 10.86 3.79
CA GLN A 109 -4.46 10.86 5.25
C GLN A 109 -3.17 11.29 5.96
N THR A 110 -1.99 10.85 5.50
CA THR A 110 -0.72 11.30 6.04
C THR A 110 -0.50 12.80 5.79
N ALA A 111 -0.78 13.29 4.57
CA ALA A 111 -0.62 14.70 4.22
C ALA A 111 -1.46 15.63 5.12
N LYS A 112 -2.68 15.20 5.51
CA LYS A 112 -3.52 15.91 6.48
C LYS A 112 -2.92 16.02 7.87
N LEU A 113 -2.12 15.05 8.29
CA LEU A 113 -1.40 15.08 9.57
C LEU A 113 -0.17 16.01 9.49
N VAL A 114 0.43 16.16 8.31
CA VAL A 114 1.53 17.10 8.04
C VAL A 114 0.99 18.52 7.82
N LYS A 115 0.32 19.11 8.82
CA LYS A 115 -0.07 20.55 8.81
C LYS A 115 1.12 21.52 8.93
N ILE A 116 2.32 21.10 8.51
CA ILE A 116 3.59 21.83 8.73
C ILE A 116 4.04 22.63 7.47
N ASP A 117 3.47 22.37 6.28
CA ASP A 117 3.84 23.05 5.00
C ASP A 117 2.70 23.92 4.41
N GLY A 118 1.88 24.57 5.25
CA GLY A 118 0.89 25.54 4.77
C GLY A 118 -0.15 25.02 3.74
N GLY A 119 -0.37 23.70 3.65
CA GLY A 119 -1.37 23.09 2.76
C GLY A 119 -0.90 22.71 1.35
N ARG A 120 0.39 22.87 1.01
CA ARG A 120 0.90 22.57 -0.34
C ARG A 120 0.77 21.08 -0.71
N LYS A 121 1.16 20.19 0.21
CA LYS A 121 1.03 18.72 0.03
C LYS A 121 -0.42 18.25 0.02
N GLU A 122 -1.31 18.94 0.73
CA GLU A 122 -2.75 18.69 0.67
C GLU A 122 -3.31 19.03 -0.72
N ALA A 123 -2.89 20.14 -1.31
CA ALA A 123 -3.28 20.51 -2.68
C ALA A 123 -2.77 19.49 -3.72
N GLU A 124 -1.56 18.97 -3.57
CA GLU A 124 -0.99 17.96 -4.46
C GLU A 124 -1.68 16.59 -4.33
N ALA A 125 -1.99 16.17 -3.09
CA ALA A 125 -2.75 14.95 -2.85
C ALA A 125 -4.19 15.04 -3.40
N ASN A 126 -4.86 16.20 -3.23
CA ASN A 126 -6.17 16.46 -3.84
C ASN A 126 -6.11 16.43 -5.38
N LEU A 127 -5.05 16.95 -6.00
CA LEU A 127 -4.87 16.87 -7.44
C LEU A 127 -4.76 15.41 -7.93
N ASN A 128 -4.02 14.57 -7.19
CA ASN A 128 -3.88 13.15 -7.54
C ASN A 128 -5.20 12.38 -7.35
N LEU A 129 -5.95 12.66 -6.28
CA LEU A 129 -7.28 12.11 -6.04
C LEU A 129 -8.31 12.55 -7.10
N GLY A 130 -8.24 13.79 -7.56
CA GLY A 130 -9.08 14.31 -8.64
C GLY A 130 -8.84 13.56 -9.96
N LYS A 131 -7.57 13.35 -10.32
CA LYS A 131 -7.20 12.62 -11.55
C LYS A 131 -7.65 11.15 -11.53
N VAL A 132 -7.59 10.49 -10.38
CA VAL A 132 -8.08 9.11 -10.23
C VAL A 132 -9.60 9.03 -10.40
N ARG A 133 -10.35 10.05 -9.95
CA ARG A 133 -11.81 10.09 -10.06
C ARG A 133 -12.32 10.45 -11.46
N GLU A 134 -11.51 11.11 -12.28
CA GLU A 134 -11.85 11.48 -13.66
C GLU A 134 -11.50 10.39 -14.69
N GLU A 135 -10.70 9.38 -14.31
CA GLU A 135 -10.34 8.23 -15.17
C GLU A 135 -11.37 7.08 -15.14
N HIS A 136 -12.53 7.25 -14.48
CA HIS A 136 -13.61 6.27 -14.35
C HIS A 136 -14.89 6.67 -15.10
#